data_AF-A0A315TBR1-F1
#
_entry.id   AF-A0A315TBR1-F1
#
_cell.length_a   1.000
_cell.length_b   1.000
_cell.length_c   1.000
_cell.angle_alpha   90.00
_cell.angle_beta   90.00
_cell.angle_gamma   90.00
#
_symmetry.space_group_name_H-M   'P 1'
#
loop_
_entity.id
_entity.type
_entity.pdbx_description
1 polymer ?
#
loop_
_entity_poly.entity_id
_entity_poly.type
_entity_poly.pdbx_seq_one_letter_code
_entity_poly.pdbx_strand_id
1 'polypeptide(L)'
;MQASDSDLVQEVKLQPGKQDYQVPGFSNAYEVHSEECADRRHGAGVLMVIGIAIAALGLGIWLFGPSTIYYNRLSGPSFIQHMQIAPHFVVSVGVIFLALARKIRGEDQLSQELFLLAHYKLVGIDGSDAREHVDIRYIAEDDFNISLSTSEPTPAL
;
A
#
# COMPACT_ATOMS: atom_id res chain seq x y z
N MET A 1 -22.22 17.24 -24.88
CA MET A 1 -22.90 16.78 -23.66
C MET A 1 -21.81 16.50 -22.65
N GLN A 2 -21.72 17.33 -21.61
CA GLN A 2 -20.77 17.18 -20.51
C GLN A 2 -21.05 15.87 -19.78
N ALA A 3 -20.05 14.99 -19.72
CA ALA A 3 -20.05 13.90 -18.75
C ALA A 3 -19.90 14.54 -17.37
N SER A 4 -20.91 14.34 -16.53
CA SER A 4 -20.97 14.86 -15.17
C SER A 4 -19.77 14.39 -14.37
N ASP A 5 -19.11 15.37 -13.77
CA ASP A 5 -18.11 15.29 -12.72
C ASP A 5 -18.75 14.69 -11.45
N SER A 6 -18.94 13.38 -11.44
CA SER A 6 -19.52 12.64 -10.32
C SER A 6 -18.78 11.33 -10.12
N ASP A 7 -17.48 11.43 -9.84
CA ASP A 7 -16.90 10.54 -8.83
C ASP A 7 -17.64 10.87 -7.52
N LEU A 8 -18.63 10.07 -7.18
CA LEU A 8 -19.51 10.25 -6.03
C LEU A 8 -18.72 10.07 -4.74
N VAL A 9 -17.93 11.07 -4.36
CA VAL A 9 -17.42 11.24 -3.01
C VAL A 9 -18.65 11.38 -2.11
N GLN A 10 -19.03 10.30 -1.42
CA GLN A 10 -20.17 10.31 -0.52
C GLN A 10 -19.93 11.40 0.54
N GLU A 11 -20.86 12.35 0.62
CA GLU A 11 -20.76 13.48 1.55
C GLU A 11 -21.38 13.10 2.89
N VAL A 12 -20.62 13.24 3.97
CA VAL A 12 -21.12 13.12 5.34
C VAL A 12 -21.30 14.53 5.89
N LYS A 13 -22.57 14.94 6.03
CA LYS A 13 -22.94 16.25 6.58
C LYS A 13 -22.91 16.21 8.10
N LEU A 14 -22.04 17.02 8.69
CA LEU A 14 -21.88 17.11 10.14
C LEU A 14 -22.97 18.00 10.74
N GLN A 15 -23.54 17.58 11.85
CA GLN A 15 -24.54 18.31 12.63
C GLN A 15 -23.95 18.75 13.98
N PRO A 16 -24.30 19.96 14.46
CA PRO A 16 -23.74 20.45 15.71
C PRO A 16 -24.31 19.64 16.88
N GLY A 17 -23.43 19.19 17.77
CA GLY A 17 -23.80 18.38 18.95
C GLY A 17 -24.11 16.91 18.65
N LYS A 18 -24.09 16.48 17.38
CA LYS A 18 -24.15 15.07 17.00
C LYS A 18 -22.73 14.55 16.82
N GLN A 19 -22.42 13.45 17.51
CA GLN A 19 -21.11 12.81 17.44
C GLN A 19 -21.15 11.45 16.74
N ASP A 20 -22.26 10.73 16.80
CA ASP A 20 -22.37 9.41 16.17
C ASP A 20 -22.97 9.53 14.76
N TYR A 21 -22.19 9.17 13.75
CA TYR A 21 -22.54 9.22 12.34
C TYR A 21 -22.50 7.84 11.75
N GLN A 22 -23.58 7.47 11.08
CA GLN A 22 -23.62 6.31 10.21
C GLN A 22 -23.21 6.75 8.80
N VAL A 23 -22.29 6.02 8.19
CA VAL A 23 -21.75 6.23 6.84
C VAL A 23 -22.12 5.00 6.00
N PRO A 24 -23.32 4.99 5.40
CA PRO A 24 -23.86 3.78 4.79
C PRO A 24 -22.98 3.26 3.65
N GLY A 25 -22.60 1.99 3.74
CA GLY A 25 -21.77 1.30 2.74
C GLY A 25 -20.27 1.47 2.95
N PHE A 26 -19.84 2.13 4.03
CA PHE A 26 -18.43 2.26 4.39
C PHE A 26 -17.78 0.90 4.61
N SER A 27 -18.41 0.04 5.42
CA SER A 27 -17.88 -1.27 5.80
C SER A 27 -17.55 -2.12 4.57
N ASN A 28 -18.47 -2.19 3.61
CA ASN A 28 -18.28 -2.92 2.36
C ASN A 28 -17.17 -2.29 1.50
N ALA A 29 -17.14 -0.96 1.35
CA ALA A 29 -16.09 -0.27 0.61
C ALA A 29 -14.70 -0.48 1.23
N TYR A 30 -14.61 -0.47 2.56
CA TYR A 30 -13.39 -0.72 3.30
C TYR A 30 -12.97 -2.19 3.22
N GLU A 31 -13.91 -3.13 3.26
CA GLU A 31 -13.65 -4.56 3.10
C GLU A 31 -13.00 -4.84 1.74
N VAL A 32 -13.57 -4.33 0.65
CA VAL A 32 -12.99 -4.44 -0.70
C VAL A 32 -11.57 -3.85 -0.74
N HIS A 33 -11.36 -2.66 -0.17
CA HIS A 33 -10.03 -2.07 -0.10
C HIS A 33 -9.05 -2.95 0.70
N SER A 34 -9.50 -3.50 1.81
CA SER A 34 -8.69 -4.35 2.69
C SER A 34 -8.31 -5.68 2.02
N GLU A 35 -9.23 -6.26 1.24
CA GLU A 35 -8.99 -7.45 0.44
C GLU A 35 -7.96 -7.17 -0.66
N GLU A 36 -8.09 -6.06 -1.39
CA GLU A 36 -7.10 -5.68 -2.40
C GLU A 36 -5.72 -5.45 -1.77
N CYS A 37 -5.65 -4.81 -0.62
CA CYS A 37 -4.41 -4.66 0.14
C CYS A 37 -3.85 -6.01 0.58
N ALA A 38 -4.69 -6.93 1.02
CA ALA A 38 -4.29 -8.28 1.40
C ALA A 38 -3.74 -9.06 0.20
N ASP A 39 -4.36 -8.99 -0.96
CA ASP A 39 -3.91 -9.63 -2.20
C ASP A 39 -2.56 -9.07 -2.66
N ARG A 40 -2.40 -7.75 -2.67
CA ARG A 40 -1.11 -7.10 -2.95
C ARG A 40 -0.03 -7.56 -1.97
N ARG A 41 -0.38 -7.72 -0.70
CA ARG A 41 0.54 -8.21 0.34
C ARG A 41 0.94 -9.66 0.11
N HIS A 42 0.01 -10.52 -0.29
CA HIS A 42 0.30 -11.89 -0.68
C HIS A 42 1.22 -11.94 -1.89
N GLY A 43 0.91 -11.18 -2.95
CA GLY A 43 1.75 -11.04 -4.14
C GLY A 43 3.17 -10.54 -3.80
N ALA A 44 3.28 -9.54 -2.93
CA ALA A 44 4.56 -9.06 -2.42
C ALA A 44 5.33 -10.13 -1.64
N GLY A 45 4.63 -10.95 -0.84
CA GLY A 45 5.21 -12.09 -0.14
C GLY A 45 5.81 -13.12 -1.08
N VAL A 46 5.07 -13.50 -2.13
CA VAL A 46 5.56 -14.42 -3.18
C VAL A 46 6.78 -13.81 -3.89
N LEU A 47 6.70 -12.54 -4.29
CA LEU A 47 7.81 -11.85 -4.95
C LEU A 47 9.06 -11.79 -4.07
N MET A 48 8.89 -11.58 -2.76
CA MET A 48 9.99 -11.61 -1.79
C MET A 48 10.66 -13.00 -1.75
N VAL A 49 9.88 -14.08 -1.67
CA VAL A 49 10.43 -15.45 -1.67
C VAL A 49 11.20 -15.74 -2.96
N ILE A 50 10.66 -15.36 -4.11
CA ILE A 50 11.32 -15.52 -5.42
C ILE A 50 12.64 -14.73 -5.43
N GLY A 51 12.62 -13.47 -5.02
CA GLY A 51 13.82 -12.64 -4.98
C GLY A 51 14.89 -13.20 -4.03
N ILE A 52 14.50 -13.76 -2.88
CA ILE A 52 15.44 -14.41 -1.94
C ILE A 52 16.06 -15.64 -2.60
N ALA A 53 15.25 -16.48 -3.26
CA ALA A 53 15.74 -17.67 -3.94
C ALA A 53 16.74 -17.32 -5.06
N ILE A 54 16.45 -16.30 -5.85
CA ILE A 54 17.35 -15.80 -6.91
C ILE A 54 18.64 -15.24 -6.31
N ALA A 55 18.55 -14.42 -5.27
CA ALA A 55 19.73 -13.86 -4.60
C ALA A 55 20.61 -14.95 -3.99
N ALA A 56 20.00 -15.94 -3.32
CA ALA A 56 20.70 -17.08 -2.75
C ALA A 56 21.37 -17.94 -3.82
N LEU A 57 20.71 -18.17 -4.96
CA LEU A 57 21.29 -18.86 -6.10
C LEU A 57 22.52 -18.13 -6.64
N GLY A 58 22.41 -16.81 -6.86
CA GLY A 58 23.54 -15.98 -7.31
C GLY A 58 24.71 -16.00 -6.32
N LEU A 59 24.44 -15.91 -5.02
CA LEU A 59 25.47 -16.03 -3.97
C LEU A 59 26.10 -17.42 -3.93
N GLY A 60 25.30 -18.47 -4.11
CA GLY A 60 25.81 -19.84 -4.17
C GLY A 60 26.74 -20.06 -5.36
N ILE A 61 26.37 -19.55 -6.54
CA ILE A 61 27.24 -19.55 -7.72
C ILE A 61 28.49 -18.72 -7.47
N TRP A 62 28.40 -17.58 -6.79
CA TRP A 62 29.56 -16.75 -6.52
C TRP A 62 30.56 -17.41 -5.55
N LEU A 63 30.07 -18.08 -4.51
CA LEU A 63 30.90 -18.71 -3.47
C LEU A 63 31.43 -20.10 -3.86
N PHE A 64 30.62 -20.89 -4.57
CA PHE A 64 30.92 -22.29 -4.88
C PHE A 64 31.04 -22.57 -6.38
N GLY A 65 30.90 -21.55 -7.22
CA GLY A 65 30.95 -21.69 -8.66
C GLY A 65 32.35 -22.07 -9.16
N PRO A 66 32.42 -22.70 -10.35
CA PRO A 66 33.68 -23.06 -10.96
C PRO A 66 34.48 -21.80 -11.35
N SER A 67 35.79 -21.81 -11.11
CA SER A 67 36.69 -20.73 -11.52
C SER A 67 36.87 -20.61 -13.03
N THR A 68 36.53 -21.67 -13.78
CA THR A 68 36.61 -21.70 -15.24
C THR A 68 35.38 -22.39 -15.82
N ILE A 69 34.72 -21.74 -16.77
CA ILE A 69 33.51 -22.23 -17.43
C ILE A 69 33.86 -22.55 -18.87
N TYR A 70 33.74 -23.81 -19.26
CA TYR A 70 33.94 -24.26 -20.64
C TYR A 70 32.59 -24.29 -21.37
N TYR A 71 32.52 -23.63 -22.52
CA TYR A 71 31.36 -23.67 -23.39
C TYR A 71 31.78 -23.83 -24.85
N ASN A 72 30.89 -24.40 -25.66
CA ASN A 72 31.13 -24.55 -27.09
C ASN A 72 30.97 -23.19 -27.78
N ARG A 73 32.01 -22.70 -28.47
CA ARG A 73 31.95 -21.43 -29.20
C ARG A 73 30.91 -21.41 -30.32
N LEU A 74 30.61 -22.55 -30.94
CA LEU A 74 29.62 -22.63 -32.02
C LEU A 74 28.18 -22.49 -31.50
N SER A 75 27.92 -22.95 -30.27
CA SER A 75 26.59 -22.94 -29.65
C SER A 75 26.40 -21.81 -28.63
N GLY A 76 27.50 -21.17 -28.21
CA GLY A 76 27.51 -20.19 -27.13
C GLY A 76 27.38 -20.82 -25.74
N PRO A 77 27.46 -20.00 -24.68
CA PRO A 77 27.22 -20.46 -23.32
C PRO A 77 25.73 -20.75 -23.10
N SER A 78 25.45 -21.83 -22.36
CA SER A 78 24.08 -22.12 -21.92
C SER A 78 23.57 -21.07 -20.93
N PHE A 79 22.27 -21.10 -20.64
CA PHE A 79 21.66 -20.18 -19.67
C PHE A 79 22.31 -20.27 -18.27
N ILE A 80 22.58 -21.49 -17.80
CA ILE A 80 23.27 -21.72 -16.52
C ILE A 80 24.71 -21.20 -16.58
N GLN A 81 25.40 -21.38 -17.71
CA GLN A 81 26.75 -20.85 -17.89
C GLN A 81 26.77 -19.33 -17.89
N HIS A 82 25.74 -18.67 -18.46
CA HIS A 82 25.59 -17.21 -18.35
C HIS A 82 25.43 -16.74 -16.90
N MET A 83 24.61 -17.44 -16.11
CA MET A 83 24.48 -17.15 -14.68
C MET A 83 25.80 -17.32 -13.93
N GLN A 84 26.57 -18.35 -14.28
CA GLN A 84 27.89 -18.64 -13.70
C GLN A 84 28.96 -17.60 -14.09
N ILE A 85 28.89 -17.04 -15.30
CA ILE A 85 29.83 -15.99 -15.75
C ILE A 85 29.64 -14.71 -14.95
N ALA A 86 28.40 -14.35 -14.61
CA ALA A 86 28.10 -13.11 -13.93
C ALA A 86 27.13 -13.28 -12.75
N PRO A 87 27.56 -13.96 -11.67
CA PRO A 87 26.71 -14.29 -10.54
C PRO A 87 26.22 -13.04 -9.80
N HIS A 88 26.99 -11.96 -9.82
CA HIS A 88 26.60 -10.67 -9.24
C HIS A 88 25.34 -10.09 -9.90
N PHE A 89 25.14 -10.26 -11.20
CA PHE A 89 23.90 -9.82 -11.85
C PHE A 89 22.69 -10.63 -11.36
N VAL A 90 22.86 -11.93 -11.15
CA VAL A 90 21.82 -12.80 -10.58
C VAL A 90 21.44 -12.30 -9.19
N VAL A 91 22.44 -12.02 -8.33
CA VAL A 91 22.20 -11.44 -7.00
C VAL A 91 21.45 -10.12 -7.09
N SER A 92 21.88 -9.20 -7.96
CA SER A 92 21.24 -7.90 -8.15
C SER A 92 19.77 -8.01 -8.56
N VAL A 93 19.42 -8.94 -9.46
CA VAL A 93 18.02 -9.19 -9.85
C VAL A 93 17.20 -9.64 -8.63
N GLY A 94 17.73 -10.55 -7.83
CA GLY A 94 17.09 -10.97 -6.59
C GLY A 94 16.86 -9.81 -5.62
N VAL A 95 17.88 -8.97 -5.42
CA VAL A 95 17.79 -7.77 -4.56
C VAL A 95 16.75 -6.77 -5.06
N ILE A 96 16.65 -6.56 -6.38
CA ILE A 96 15.62 -5.70 -6.97
C ILE A 96 14.22 -6.24 -6.63
N PHE A 97 14.00 -7.55 -6.75
CA PHE A 97 12.71 -8.16 -6.41
C PHE A 97 12.38 -8.02 -4.92
N LEU A 98 13.39 -8.16 -4.04
CA LEU A 98 13.22 -7.85 -2.62
C LEU A 98 12.82 -6.39 -2.40
N ALA A 99 13.49 -5.45 -3.07
CA ALA A 99 13.20 -4.03 -2.92
C ALA A 99 11.77 -3.69 -3.38
N LEU A 100 11.35 -4.24 -4.53
CA LEU A 100 9.98 -4.08 -5.03
C LEU A 100 8.95 -4.70 -4.08
N ALA A 101 9.19 -5.92 -3.59
CA ALA A 101 8.32 -6.57 -2.63
C ALA A 101 8.18 -5.75 -1.33
N ARG A 102 9.28 -5.18 -0.83
CA ARG A 102 9.25 -4.30 0.35
C ARG A 102 8.49 -3.02 0.09
N LYS A 103 8.65 -2.42 -1.10
CA LYS A 103 7.89 -1.23 -1.50
C LYS A 103 6.38 -1.52 -1.51
N ILE A 104 5.95 -2.59 -2.19
CA ILE A 104 4.54 -2.97 -2.28
C ILE A 104 3.96 -3.28 -0.89
N ARG A 105 4.75 -3.93 -0.01
CA ARG A 105 4.30 -4.28 1.35
C ARG A 105 4.23 -3.07 2.29
N GLY A 106 4.93 -1.99 1.97
CA GLY A 106 4.93 -0.73 2.73
C GLY A 106 3.99 0.33 2.16
N GLU A 107 3.32 0.08 1.03
CA GLU A 107 2.19 0.90 0.60
C GLU A 107 0.99 0.54 1.49
N ASP A 108 0.67 1.48 2.37
CA ASP A 108 -0.03 1.26 3.63
C ASP A 108 -1.46 0.77 3.48
N GLN A 109 -1.81 -0.15 4.36
CA GLN A 109 -3.18 -0.43 4.75
C GLN A 109 -3.68 0.79 5.52
N LEU A 110 -4.57 1.56 4.90
CA LEU A 110 -5.18 2.71 5.57
C LEU A 110 -6.02 2.21 6.76
N SER A 111 -5.95 2.92 7.90
CA SER A 111 -6.93 2.70 8.97
C SER A 111 -8.33 3.10 8.46
N GLN A 112 -9.38 2.62 9.11
CA GLN A 112 -10.76 2.95 8.74
C GLN A 112 -10.98 4.47 8.72
N GLU A 113 -10.40 5.19 9.68
CA GLU A 113 -10.50 6.64 9.80
C GLU A 113 -9.76 7.35 8.66
N LEU A 114 -8.55 6.89 8.31
CA LEU A 114 -7.79 7.46 7.19
C LEU A 114 -8.46 7.17 5.84
N PHE A 115 -9.00 5.96 5.68
CA PHE A 115 -9.75 5.57 4.50
C PHE A 115 -10.99 6.44 4.33
N LEU A 116 -11.71 6.71 5.43
CA LEU A 116 -12.85 7.62 5.44
C LEU A 116 -12.43 9.04 5.02
N LEU A 117 -11.36 9.60 5.61
CA LEU A 117 -10.86 10.92 5.24
C LEU A 117 -10.42 11.03 3.78
N ALA A 118 -9.80 9.98 3.24
CA ALA A 118 -9.31 9.96 1.87
C ALA A 118 -10.45 9.88 0.84
N HIS A 119 -11.51 9.09 1.12
CA HIS A 119 -12.54 8.74 0.14
C HIS A 119 -13.90 9.40 0.38
N TYR A 120 -14.12 10.04 1.53
CA TYR A 120 -15.39 10.67 1.90
C TYR A 120 -15.19 12.14 2.23
N LYS A 121 -16.14 12.98 1.82
CA LYS A 121 -16.08 14.42 2.09
C LYS A 121 -16.86 14.73 3.35
N LEU A 122 -16.18 15.32 4.33
CA LEU A 122 -16.79 15.76 5.57
C LEU A 122 -17.17 17.23 5.42
N VAL A 123 -18.47 17.51 5.41
CA VAL A 123 -19.00 18.84 5.15
C VAL A 123 -19.59 19.41 6.44
N GLY A 124 -19.07 20.56 6.86
CA GLY A 124 -19.60 21.36 7.96
C GLY A 124 -20.97 21.96 7.63
N ILE A 125 -21.62 22.55 8.64
CA ILE A 125 -22.96 23.15 8.51
C ILE A 125 -22.95 24.36 7.57
N ASP A 126 -21.82 25.06 7.53
CA ASP A 126 -21.52 26.19 6.65
C ASP A 126 -21.14 25.76 5.22
N GLY A 127 -21.10 24.45 4.96
CA GLY A 127 -20.67 23.89 3.68
C GLY A 127 -19.14 23.84 3.53
N SER A 128 -18.37 24.17 4.57
CA SER A 128 -16.91 24.09 4.53
C SER A 128 -16.42 22.64 4.62
N ASP A 129 -15.23 22.38 4.09
CA ASP A 129 -14.54 21.12 4.33
C ASP A 129 -14.11 21.07 5.81
N ALA A 130 -14.57 20.06 6.54
CA ALA A 130 -14.29 19.89 7.96
C ALA A 130 -13.14 18.90 8.23
N ARG A 131 -12.53 18.29 7.21
CA ARG A 131 -11.54 17.20 7.34
C ARG A 131 -10.35 17.53 8.25
N GLU A 132 -9.91 18.79 8.31
CA GLU A 132 -8.74 19.19 9.10
C GLU A 132 -9.05 19.48 10.59
N HIS A 133 -10.33 19.60 10.95
CA HIS A 133 -10.76 20.02 12.30
C HIS A 133 -11.67 18.99 12.97
N VAL A 134 -11.54 17.71 12.58
CA VAL A 134 -12.34 16.61 13.13
C VAL A 134 -11.45 15.54 13.72
N ASP A 135 -11.84 15.04 14.88
CA ASP A 135 -11.39 13.78 15.44
C ASP A 135 -12.39 12.70 15.03
N ILE A 136 -11.88 11.63 14.41
CA ILE A 136 -12.69 10.54 13.87
C ILE A 136 -12.25 9.28 14.59
N ARG A 137 -13.22 8.56 15.15
CA ARG A 137 -13.01 7.25 15.76
C ARG A 137 -13.99 6.25 15.18
N TYR A 138 -13.45 5.18 14.61
CA TYR A 138 -14.26 4.05 14.17
C TYR A 138 -14.92 3.35 15.36
N ILE A 139 -16.22 3.03 15.24
CA ILE A 139 -16.96 2.28 16.27
C ILE A 139 -17.16 0.84 15.81
N ALA A 140 -17.98 0.63 14.76
CA ALA A 140 -18.29 -0.67 14.19
C ALA A 140 -19.02 -0.51 12.86
N GLU A 141 -18.83 -1.44 11.92
CA GLU A 141 -19.50 -1.46 10.61
C GLU A 141 -19.43 -0.12 9.87
N ASP A 142 -20.54 0.61 9.83
CA ASP A 142 -20.70 1.91 9.18
C ASP A 142 -20.71 3.08 10.18
N ASP A 143 -20.56 2.82 11.47
CA ASP A 143 -20.68 3.81 12.55
C ASP A 143 -19.33 4.41 12.95
N PHE A 144 -19.32 5.74 12.98
CA PHE A 144 -18.19 6.57 13.35
C PHE A 144 -18.59 7.57 14.43
N ASN A 145 -17.71 7.77 15.40
CA ASN A 145 -17.76 8.94 16.24
C ASN A 145 -16.92 10.05 15.57
N ILE A 146 -17.56 11.15 15.18
CA ILE A 146 -16.91 12.31 14.58
C ILE A 146 -17.15 13.51 15.48
N SER A 147 -16.08 14.02 16.08
CA SER A 147 -16.10 15.16 16.99
C SER A 147 -15.29 16.31 16.39
N LEU A 148 -15.76 17.55 16.54
CA LEU A 148 -14.97 18.71 16.11
C LEU A 148 -13.82 18.91 17.10
N SER A 149 -12.59 18.86 16.59
CA SER A 149 -11.37 19.17 17.35
C SER A 149 -11.43 20.64 17.74
N THR A 150 -11.85 20.91 18.96
CA THR A 150 -11.78 22.26 19.54
C THR A 150 -10.30 22.48 19.85
N SER A 151 -9.55 23.04 18.90
CA SER A 151 -8.22 23.57 19.21
C SER A 151 -8.43 24.76 20.16
N GLU A 152 -8.30 24.51 21.46
CA GLU A 152 -8.24 25.57 22.45
C GLU A 152 -7.08 26.50 22.07
N PRO A 153 -7.31 27.81 21.90
CA PRO A 153 -6.22 28.75 21.74
C PRO A 153 -5.44 28.76 23.06
N THR A 154 -4.24 28.19 23.05
CA THR A 154 -3.29 28.30 24.16
C THR A 154 -3.18 29.78 24.55
N PRO A 155 -3.62 30.19 25.76
CA PRO A 155 -3.42 31.55 26.19
C PRO A 155 -1.91 31.77 26.32
N ALA A 156 -1.38 32.69 25.52
CA ALA A 156 -0.02 33.18 25.69
C ALA A 156 0.08 33.82 27.09
N LEU A 157 0.93 33.24 27.93
CA LEU A 157 1.39 33.82 29.19
C LEU A 157 2.51 34.82 28.94
#